data_AF-A0A0F9USP6-F1
#
_entry.id   AF-A0A0F9USP6-F1
#
_cell.length_a   1.000
_cell.length_b   1.000
_cell.length_c   1.000
_cell.angle_alpha   90.00
_cell.angle_beta   90.00
_cell.angle_gamma   90.00
#
_symmetry.space_group_name_H-M   'P 1'
#
loop_
_entity.id
_entity.type
_entity.pdbx_description
1 polymer ?
#
loop_
_entity_poly.entity_id
_entity_poly.type
_entity_poly.pdbx_seq_one_letter_code
_entity_poly.pdbx_strand_id
1 'polypeptide(L)' 'MFARGMMGQVDNSRISSALTQEQVDALTRFKAAKGRTWKNRLIELWSSGQDASSQDGALLRQIRNTLGPSGLAKLKL' A
#
# COMPACT_ATOMS: atom_id res chain seq x y z
N MET A 1 3.46 37.51 -21.60
CA MET A 1 2.35 36.53 -21.51
C MET A 1 2.66 35.59 -20.36
N PHE A 2 1.94 35.74 -19.24
CA PHE A 2 2.04 34.87 -18.08
C PHE A 2 1.07 33.69 -18.20
N ALA A 3 1.49 32.55 -17.63
CA ALA A 3 0.70 31.42 -17.12
C ALA A 3 1.16 30.07 -17.70
N ARG A 4 2.14 29.45 -17.04
CA ARG A 4 2.31 27.99 -17.08
C ARG A 4 2.14 27.45 -15.67
N GLY A 5 0.95 27.70 -15.12
CA GLY A 5 0.43 26.94 -13.99
C GLY A 5 -0.26 25.71 -14.54
N MET A 6 0.28 24.53 -14.26
CA MET A 6 -0.41 23.22 -14.11
C MET A 6 0.64 22.11 -14.10
N MET A 7 1.38 21.98 -12.99
CA MET A 7 2.04 20.72 -12.64
C MET A 7 1.53 20.32 -11.25
N GLY A 8 0.24 20.02 -11.24
CA GLY A 8 -0.53 19.60 -10.08
C GLY A 8 -1.31 18.35 -10.39
N GLN A 9 -0.63 17.28 -10.79
CA GLN A 9 -1.07 15.90 -10.53
C GLN A 9 0.19 15.07 -10.29
N VAL A 10 0.61 15.00 -9.03
CA VAL A 10 1.41 13.86 -8.58
C VAL A 10 0.52 12.63 -8.75
N ASP A 11 0.75 11.89 -9.83
CA ASP A 11 0.00 10.67 -10.20
C ASP A 11 0.08 9.64 -9.07
N ASN A 12 -0.87 9.72 -8.15
CA ASN A 12 -1.05 8.77 -7.05
C ASN A 12 -1.44 7.35 -7.55
N SER A 13 -1.63 7.21 -8.86
CA SER A 13 -1.92 5.98 -9.61
C SER A 13 -0.67 5.14 -9.93
N ARG A 14 0.54 5.72 -9.89
CA ARG A 14 1.79 4.98 -10.17
C ARG A 14 2.20 4.01 -9.07
N ILE A 15 1.78 4.30 -7.83
CA ILE A 15 2.09 3.50 -6.65
C ILE A 15 1.27 2.19 -6.66
N SER A 16 0.01 2.26 -7.07
CA SER A 16 -0.86 1.08 -7.21
C SER A 16 -0.54 0.25 -8.45
N SER A 17 -0.03 0.85 -9.52
CA SER A 17 0.41 0.11 -10.73
C SER A 17 1.74 -0.62 -10.57
N ALA A 18 2.47 -0.39 -9.47
CA ALA A 18 3.64 -1.19 -9.09
C ALA A 18 3.26 -2.51 -8.38
N LEU A 19 1.99 -2.69 -7.98
CA LEU A 19 1.51 -3.90 -7.33
C LEU A 19 0.80 -4.81 -8.33
N THR A 20 0.97 -6.12 -8.18
CA THR A 20 0.21 -7.09 -8.95
C THR A 20 -1.24 -7.15 -8.46
N GLN A 21 -2.15 -7.66 -9.30
CA GLN A 21 -3.55 -7.79 -8.92
C GLN A 21 -3.74 -8.63 -7.66
N GLU A 22 -2.97 -9.71 -7.49
CA GLU A 22 -3.01 -10.56 -6.28
C GLU A 22 -2.59 -9.80 -5.01
N GLN A 23 -1.61 -8.91 -5.11
CA GLN A 23 -1.18 -8.05 -4.00
C GLN A 23 -2.25 -7.02 -3.65
N VAL A 24 -2.91 -6.45 -4.66
CA VAL A 24 -4.04 -5.54 -4.45
C VAL A 24 -5.22 -6.25 -3.79
N ASP A 25 -5.54 -7.48 -4.21
CA ASP A 25 -6.57 -8.32 -3.61
C ASP A 25 -6.25 -8.64 -2.14
N ALA A 26 -5.02 -9.03 -1.83
CA ALA A 26 -4.56 -9.27 -0.46
C ALA A 26 -4.69 -8.01 0.41
N LEU A 27 -4.27 -6.85 -0.10
CA LEU A 27 -4.45 -5.58 0.62
C LEU A 27 -5.91 -5.22 0.82
N THR A 28 -6.75 -5.50 -0.16
CA THR A 28 -8.20 -5.24 -0.08
C THR A 28 -8.85 -6.12 0.98
N ARG A 29 -8.51 -7.41 1.03
CA ARG A 29 -8.95 -8.34 2.07
C ARG A 29 -8.47 -7.89 3.45
N PHE A 30 -7.20 -7.48 3.56
CA PHE A 30 -6.63 -6.99 4.81
C PHE A 30 -7.30 -5.68 5.27
N LYS A 31 -7.56 -4.76 4.34
CA LYS A 31 -8.32 -3.52 4.56
C LYS A 31 -9.73 -3.81 5.05
N ALA A 32 -10.43 -4.75 4.42
CA ALA A 32 -11.77 -5.17 4.83
C ALA A 32 -11.77 -5.77 6.24
N ALA A 33 -10.78 -6.61 6.57
CA ALA A 33 -10.67 -7.27 7.88
C ALA A 33 -10.29 -6.32 9.03
N LYS A 34 -9.46 -5.30 8.77
CA LYS A 34 -8.96 -4.37 9.81
C LYS A 34 -9.67 -3.01 9.85
N GLY A 35 -10.41 -2.65 8.81
CA GLY A 35 -11.15 -1.38 8.75
C GLY A 35 -10.22 -0.17 8.58
N ARG A 36 -10.63 1.01 9.06
CA ARG A 36 -9.95 2.30 8.77
C ARG A 36 -8.48 2.38 9.21
N THR A 37 -8.08 1.60 10.21
CA THR A 37 -6.69 1.58 10.74
C THR A 37 -5.79 0.54 10.08
N TRP A 38 -6.27 -0.11 9.01
CA TRP A 38 -5.55 -1.17 8.31
C TRP A 38 -4.12 -0.81 7.92
N LYS A 39 -3.86 0.45 7.51
CA LYS A 39 -2.51 0.90 7.16
C LYS A 39 -1.56 0.85 8.36
N ASN A 40 -1.96 1.44 9.48
CA ASN A 40 -1.16 1.42 10.71
C ASN A 40 -0.95 -0.01 11.19
N ARG A 41 -1.99 -0.84 11.13
CA ARG A 41 -1.89 -2.24 11.56
C ARG A 41 -0.95 -3.05 10.65
N LEU A 42 -0.93 -2.75 9.36
CA LEU A 42 -0.01 -3.39 8.42
C LEU A 42 1.44 -2.98 8.68
N ILE A 43 1.69 -1.70 9.00
CA ILE A 43 3.02 -1.22 9.40
C ILE A 43 3.47 -1.88 10.71
N GLU A 44 2.57 -2.00 11.70
CA GLU A 44 2.86 -2.73 12.95
C GLU A 44 3.23 -4.19 12.69
N LEU A 45 2.48 -4.87 11.80
CA LEU A 45 2.79 -6.26 11.40
C LEU A 45 4.17 -6.37 10.73
N TRP A 46 4.50 -5.42 9.86
CA TRP A 46 5.81 -5.37 9.22
C TRP A 46 6.96 -5.15 10.21
N SER A 47 6.71 -4.36 11.26
CA SER A 47 7.68 -4.08 12.33
C SER A 47 7.84 -5.28 13.27
N SER A 48 6.75 -5.99 13.58
CA SER A 48 6.77 -7.16 14.47
C SER A 48 7.27 -8.43 13.79
N GLY A 49 7.37 -8.46 12.45
CA GLY A 49 7.76 -9.65 11.69
C GLY A 49 6.71 -10.76 11.72
N GLN A 50 5.49 -10.47 12.17
CA GLN A 50 4.37 -11.43 12.24
C GLN A 50 3.64 -11.59 10.88
N ASP A 51 4.15 -10.95 9.82
CA ASP A 51 3.61 -11.07 8.48
C ASP A 51 3.54 -12.53 7.99
N ALA A 52 4.45 -13.41 8.43
CA ALA A 52 4.53 -14.81 7.98
C ALA A 52 3.35 -15.70 8.43
N SER A 53 2.58 -15.33 9.46
CA SER A 53 1.49 -16.17 9.99
C SER A 53 0.13 -15.92 9.34
N SER A 54 0.00 -14.93 8.45
CA SER A 54 -1.24 -14.68 7.72
C SER A 54 -1.27 -15.45 6.40
N GLN A 55 -2.46 -15.87 5.97
CA GLN A 55 -2.68 -16.54 4.68
C GLN A 55 -2.10 -15.72 3.49
N ASP A 56 -2.15 -14.39 3.58
CA ASP A 56 -1.59 -13.47 2.59
C ASP A 56 -0.18 -12.95 2.95
N GLY A 57 0.49 -13.57 3.92
CA GLY A 57 1.74 -13.08 4.51
C GLY A 57 2.85 -12.84 3.50
N ALA A 58 3.02 -13.78 2.57
CA ALA A 58 4.00 -13.66 1.48
C ALA A 58 3.71 -12.43 0.59
N LEU A 59 2.45 -12.20 0.22
CA LEU A 59 2.03 -11.06 -0.59
C LEU A 59 2.23 -9.74 0.16
N LEU A 60 1.82 -9.68 1.44
CA LEU A 60 2.01 -8.49 2.28
C LEU A 60 3.49 -8.14 2.48
N ARG A 61 4.37 -9.15 2.53
CA ARG A 61 5.82 -8.95 2.60
C ARG A 61 6.41 -8.45 1.28
N GLN A 62 5.93 -8.96 0.15
CA GLN A 62 6.31 -8.42 -1.16
C GLN A 62 5.87 -6.97 -1.32
N ILE A 63 4.65 -6.63 -0.91
CA ILE A 63 4.16 -5.25 -0.88
C ILE A 63 5.08 -4.36 -0.03
N ARG A 64 5.54 -4.85 1.14
CA ARG A 64 6.52 -4.14 1.96
C ARG A 64 7.80 -3.84 1.18
N ASN A 65 8.33 -4.83 0.46
CA ASN A 65 9.56 -4.68 -0.30
C ASN A 65 9.41 -3.71 -1.49
N THR A 66 8.22 -3.67 -2.11
CA THR A 66 7.94 -2.79 -3.25
C THR A 66 7.60 -1.35 -2.83
N LEU A 67 6.76 -1.17 -1.80
CA LEU A 67 6.24 0.14 -1.39
C LEU A 67 6.93 0.72 -0.16
N GLY A 68 7.24 -0.13 0.81
CA GLY A 68 7.60 0.28 2.16
C GLY A 68 6.49 1.07 2.90
N PRO A 69 6.78 1.51 4.13
CA PRO A 69 5.82 2.26 4.96
C PRO A 69 5.43 3.62 4.36
N SER A 70 6.37 4.33 3.74
CA SER A 70 6.09 5.63 3.11
C SER A 70 5.24 5.51 1.84
N GLY A 71 5.41 4.43 1.06
CA GLY A 71 4.58 4.14 -0.11
C GLY A 71 3.15 3.74 0.30
N LEU A 72 3.01 2.94 1.36
CA LEU A 72 1.71 2.54 1.90
C LEU A 72 0.88 3.74 2.38
N ALA A 73 1.52 4.72 3.03
CA ALA A 73 0.85 5.95 3.47
C ALA A 73 0.19 6.69 2.30
N LYS A 74 0.87 6.72 1.14
CA LYS A 74 0.42 7.37 -0.11
C LYS A 74 -0.54 6.51 -0.95
N LEU A 75 -0.58 5.20 -0.72
CA LEU A 75 -1.44 4.28 -1.45
C LEU A 75 -2.92 4.64 -1.26
N LYS A 76 -3.66 4.71 -2.38
CA LYS A 76 -5.12 4.86 -2.39
C LYS A 76 -5.73 3.58 -2.95
N LEU A 77 -6.55 2.93 -2.12
CA LEU A 77 -7.34 1.71 -2.41
C LEU A 77 -8.79 2.00 -2.08
#